data_AF-A0AAE4P2T5-F1
#
_entry.id   AF-A0AAE4P2T5-F1
#
_cell.length_a   1.000
_cell.length_b   1.000
_cell.length_c   1.000
_cell.angle_alpha   90.00
_cell.angle_beta   90.00
_cell.angle_gamma   90.00
#
_symmetry.space_group_name_H-M   'P 1'
#
loop_
_entity.id
_entity.type
_entity.pdbx_description
1 polymer ?
#
loop_
_entity_poly.entity_id
_entity_poly.type
_entity_poly.pdbx_seq_one_letter_code
_entity_poly.pdbx_strand_id
1 'polypeptide(L)'
;MAKNSRKSLEGKKAKIVCTPEDLKGIGLGIDDKLNLIGKEVTIFKYDGTAKTYGDTYLVDDGKGLGSAWFFAIPLKYLEIVE
;
A
#
# COMPACT_ATOMS: atom_id res chain seq x y z
N MET A 1 -18.38 14.47 11.02
CA MET A 1 -16.96 14.88 10.97
C MET A 1 -16.15 13.71 10.44
N ALA A 2 -15.49 13.85 9.28
CA ALA A 2 -14.35 13.04 8.81
C ALA A 2 -14.03 13.46 7.36
N LYS A 3 -13.49 14.68 7.16
CA LYS A 3 -13.10 15.16 5.82
C LYS A 3 -11.59 15.30 5.61
N ASN A 4 -10.77 14.81 6.55
CA ASN A 4 -9.31 15.00 6.49
C ASN A 4 -8.47 13.71 6.68
N SER A 5 -9.08 12.55 6.89
CA SER A 5 -8.35 11.35 7.33
C SER A 5 -7.44 10.71 6.28
N ARG A 6 -7.69 10.93 4.97
CA ARG A 6 -6.92 10.29 3.90
C ARG A 6 -5.50 10.83 3.77
N LYS A 7 -5.32 12.15 3.92
CA LYS A 7 -3.99 12.78 3.92
C LYS A 7 -3.22 12.56 5.21
N SER A 8 -3.91 12.26 6.32
CA SER A 8 -3.26 11.95 7.60
C SER A 8 -2.44 10.65 7.57
N LEU A 9 -2.58 9.84 6.53
CA LEU A 9 -1.83 8.60 6.34
C LEU A 9 -0.53 8.80 5.55
N GLU A 10 -0.38 9.91 4.84
CA GLU A 10 0.83 10.21 4.07
C GLU A 10 2.04 10.39 5.01
N GLY A 11 3.15 9.72 4.69
CA GLY A 11 4.36 9.67 5.51
C GLY A 11 4.34 8.65 6.64
N LYS A 12 3.20 8.01 6.93
CA LYS A 12 3.13 6.95 7.94
C LYS A 12 3.74 5.65 7.42
N LYS A 13 4.28 4.87 8.35
CA LYS A 13 4.70 3.49 8.06
C LYS A 13 3.54 2.54 8.25
N ALA A 14 3.43 1.60 7.34
CA ALA A 14 2.46 0.52 7.39
C ALA A 14 3.13 -0.80 7.03
N LYS A 15 2.59 -1.90 7.52
CA LYS A 15 2.97 -3.23 7.14
C LYS A 15 1.95 -3.79 6.16
N ILE A 16 2.40 -4.39 5.07
CA ILE A 16 1.49 -5.05 4.13
C ILE A 16 1.04 -6.39 4.73
N VAL A 17 -0.22 -6.47 5.14
CA VAL A 17 -0.83 -7.66 5.74
C VAL A 17 -1.96 -8.14 4.82
N CYS A 18 -1.61 -9.03 3.89
CA CYS A 18 -2.56 -9.63 2.96
C CYS A 18 -2.05 -10.99 2.46
N THR A 19 -2.89 -11.69 1.70
CA THR A 19 -2.49 -12.94 1.06
C THR A 19 -1.83 -12.68 -0.31
N PRO A 20 -1.02 -13.61 -0.84
CA PRO A 20 -0.51 -13.52 -2.20
C PRO A 20 -1.63 -13.43 -3.26
N GLU A 21 -2.79 -14.02 -2.98
CA GLU A 21 -3.96 -13.99 -3.86
C GLU A 21 -4.59 -12.59 -3.91
N ASP A 22 -4.65 -11.88 -2.79
CA ASP A 22 -5.10 -10.48 -2.73
C ASP A 22 -4.23 -9.58 -3.61
N LEU A 23 -2.90 -9.74 -3.53
CA LEU A 23 -1.97 -8.97 -4.36
C LEU A 23 -2.08 -9.32 -5.84
N LYS A 24 -2.48 -10.55 -6.19
CA LYS A 24 -2.83 -10.92 -7.57
C LYS A 24 -4.09 -10.20 -8.04
N GLY A 25 -5.08 -10.04 -7.16
CA GLY A 25 -6.33 -9.35 -7.45
C GLY A 25 -6.18 -7.85 -7.75
N ILE A 26 -5.08 -7.22 -7.34
CA ILE A 26 -4.76 -5.80 -7.60
C ILE A 26 -3.72 -5.60 -8.72
N GLY A 27 -3.31 -6.67 -9.41
CA GLY A 27 -2.46 -6.57 -10.61
C GLY A 27 -0.95 -6.54 -10.35
N LEU A 28 -0.48 -6.84 -9.12
CA LEU A 28 0.96 -6.98 -8.88
C LEU A 28 1.50 -8.27 -9.51
N GLY A 29 2.78 -8.31 -9.88
CA GLY A 29 3.49 -9.50 -10.40
C GLY A 29 3.86 -10.48 -9.29
N ILE A 30 3.93 -11.78 -9.57
CA ILE A 30 4.11 -12.83 -8.52
C ILE A 30 5.41 -12.66 -7.72
N ASP A 31 6.51 -12.29 -8.36
CA ASP A 31 7.82 -12.09 -7.72
C ASP A 31 7.84 -10.91 -6.74
N ASP A 32 7.09 -9.84 -7.01
CA ASP A 32 6.89 -8.72 -6.09
C ASP A 32 6.02 -9.09 -4.90
N LYS A 33 5.03 -9.96 -5.08
CA LYS A 33 4.04 -10.31 -4.03
C LYS A 33 4.69 -10.93 -2.81
N LEU A 34 5.57 -11.90 -3.03
CA LEU A 34 6.19 -12.64 -1.93
C LEU A 34 7.14 -11.76 -1.11
N ASN A 35 7.74 -10.76 -1.75
CA ASN A 35 8.63 -9.82 -1.08
C ASN A 35 7.92 -8.68 -0.36
N LEU A 36 6.64 -8.44 -0.68
CA LEU A 36 5.84 -7.36 -0.09
C LEU A 36 5.06 -7.80 1.16
N ILE A 37 4.61 -9.05 1.23
CA ILE A 37 3.83 -9.52 2.38
C ILE A 37 4.68 -9.51 3.65
N GLY A 38 4.15 -8.87 4.70
CA GLY A 38 4.84 -8.71 5.97
C GLY A 38 5.94 -7.65 5.95
N LYS A 39 6.12 -6.93 4.84
CA LYS A 39 7.11 -5.87 4.72
C LYS A 39 6.56 -4.54 5.22
N GLU A 40 7.44 -3.78 5.88
CA GLU A 40 7.19 -2.40 6.24
C GLU A 40 7.40 -1.49 5.03
N VAL A 41 6.42 -0.65 4.77
CA VAL A 41 6.36 0.30 3.67
C VAL A 41 5.94 1.66 4.19
N THR A 42 6.33 2.73 3.50
CA THR A 42 5.91 4.10 3.80
C THR A 42 4.78 4.49 2.87
N ILE A 43 3.67 4.96 3.42
CA ILE A 43 2.56 5.50 2.64
C ILE A 43 3.01 6.82 2.02
N PHE A 44 3.08 6.88 0.68
CA PHE A 44 3.52 8.06 -0.04
C PHE A 44 2.35 9.02 -0.30
N LYS A 45 1.31 8.54 -0.98
CA LYS A 45 0.12 9.35 -1.30
C LYS A 45 -1.11 8.50 -1.51
N TYR A 46 -2.27 9.11 -1.32
CA TYR A 46 -3.53 8.51 -1.75
C TYR A 46 -3.58 8.36 -3.28
N ASP A 47 -3.96 7.18 -3.75
CA ASP A 47 -4.03 6.83 -5.18
C ASP A 47 -5.46 6.97 -5.73
N GLY A 48 -6.46 6.53 -4.96
CA GLY A 48 -7.84 6.51 -5.41
C GLY A 48 -8.70 5.56 -4.59
N THR A 49 -9.93 5.31 -5.05
CA THR A 49 -10.81 4.29 -4.48
C THR A 49 -11.06 3.22 -5.54
N ALA A 50 -10.56 2.01 -5.31
CA ALA A 50 -10.89 0.86 -6.14
C ALA A 50 -12.29 0.33 -5.77
N LYS A 51 -13.13 0.03 -6.78
CA LYS A 51 -14.51 -0.46 -6.56
C LYS A 51 -14.59 -1.69 -5.64
N THR A 52 -13.60 -2.58 -5.72
CA THR A 52 -13.58 -3.85 -4.99
C THR A 52 -12.82 -3.78 -3.67
N TYR A 53 -11.86 -2.85 -3.55
CA TYR A 53 -10.87 -2.86 -2.47
C TYR A 53 -10.91 -1.61 -1.57
N GLY A 54 -11.72 -0.61 -1.94
CA GLY A 54 -11.83 0.65 -1.20
C GLY A 54 -10.65 1.58 -1.48
N ASP A 55 -10.33 2.42 -0.51
CA ASP A 55 -9.28 3.43 -0.62
C ASP A 55 -7.90 2.76 -0.80
N THR A 56 -7.19 3.13 -1.86
CA THR A 56 -5.84 2.68 -2.23
C THR A 56 -4.82 3.78 -2.03
N TYR A 57 -3.61 3.38 -1.61
CA TYR A 57 -2.49 4.27 -1.37
C TYR A 57 -1.26 3.76 -2.12
N LEU A 58 -0.48 4.68 -2.66
CA LEU A 58 0.86 4.37 -3.16
C LEU A 58 1.80 4.25 -1.97
N VAL A 59 2.48 3.12 -1.86
CA VAL A 59 3.45 2.83 -0.81
C VAL A 59 4.84 2.63 -1.39
N ASP A 60 5.85 3.01 -0.62
CA ASP A 60 7.28 2.88 -0.91
C ASP A 60 7.90 1.85 0.04
N ASP A 61 8.69 0.91 -0.48
CA ASP A 61 9.27 -0.16 0.35
C ASP A 61 10.61 0.21 1.01
N GLY A 62 11.04 1.47 0.92
CA GLY A 62 12.26 1.97 1.56
C GLY A 62 13.57 1.49 0.92
N LYS A 63 13.53 0.63 -0.10
CA LYS A 63 14.74 0.20 -0.85
C LYS A 63 15.21 1.24 -1.88
N GLY A 64 14.74 2.47 -1.76
CA GLY A 64 14.91 3.58 -2.69
C GLY A 64 16.19 3.56 -3.51
N LEU A 65 16.05 3.29 -4.81
CA LEU A 65 16.90 3.77 -5.90
C LEU A 65 16.05 3.86 -7.17
N GLY A 66 15.28 4.95 -7.30
CA GLY A 66 14.59 5.35 -8.53
C GLY A 66 13.06 5.36 -8.42
N SER A 67 12.42 6.34 -9.06
CA SER A 67 10.96 6.61 -9.14
C SER A 67 10.06 5.47 -9.66
N ALA A 68 10.50 4.22 -9.61
CA ALA A 68 9.91 3.10 -10.35
C ALA A 68 9.14 2.07 -9.49
N TRP A 69 9.14 2.17 -8.16
CA TRP A 69 8.59 1.09 -7.30
C TRP A 69 7.58 1.58 -6.26
N PHE A 70 6.69 2.50 -6.64
CA PHE A 70 5.49 2.76 -5.85
C PHE A 70 4.44 1.70 -6.15
N PHE A 71 3.92 1.04 -5.12
CA PHE A 71 2.88 0.04 -5.28
C PHE A 71 1.54 0.60 -4.80
N ALA A 72 0.50 0.47 -5.62
CA ALA A 72 -0.86 0.83 -5.20
C ALA A 72 -1.43 -0.29 -4.33
N ILE A 73 -1.46 -0.09 -3.01
CA ILE A 73 -1.95 -1.06 -2.04
C ILE A 73 -3.23 -0.55 -1.37
N PRO A 74 -4.31 -1.34 -1.35
CA PRO A 74 -5.52 -1.02 -0.60
C PRO A 74 -5.24 -0.82 0.89
N LEU A 75 -5.87 0.19 1.49
CA LEU A 75 -5.73 0.48 2.93
C LEU A 75 -6.09 -0.72 3.81
N LYS A 76 -7.06 -1.54 3.38
CA LYS A 76 -7.45 -2.76 4.10
C LYS A 76 -6.33 -3.81 4.21
N TYR A 77 -5.29 -3.70 3.38
CA TYR A 77 -4.11 -4.56 3.40
C TYR A 77 -2.91 -3.88 4.06
N LEU A 78 -3.09 -2.67 4.60
CA LEU A 78 -2.05 -1.90 5.27
C LEU A 78 -2.37 -1.83 6.76
N GLU A 79 -1.52 -2.43 7.58
CA GLU A 79 -1.54 -2.30 9.03
C GLU A 79 -0.64 -1.12 9.43
N ILE A 80 -1.24 -0.01 9.88
CA ILE A 80 -0.48 1.18 10.27
C ILE A 80 0.32 0.88 11.54
N VAL A 81 1.64 1.11 11.49
CA VAL A 81 2.56 0.84 12.59
C VAL A 81 2.89 2.12 13.39
N GLU A 82 2.80 3.32 12.76
CA GLU A 82 3.04 4.65 13.37
C GLU A 82 1.96 5.69 12.98
#